data_AF-G4MSG3-F1
#
_entry.id   AF-G4MSG3-F1
#
_cell.length_a   1.000
_cell.length_b   1.000
_cell.length_c   1.000
_cell.angle_alpha   90.00
_cell.angle_beta   90.00
_cell.angle_gamma   90.00
#
_symmetry.space_group_name_H-M   'P 1'
#
loop_
_entity.id
_entity.type
_entity.pdbx_description
1 polymer ?
#
loop_
_entity_poly.entity_id
_entity_poly.type
_entity_poly.pdbx_seq_one_letter_code
_entity_poly.pdbx_strand_id
1 'polypeptide(L)'
;MSQIYSLGLALPRPSLLCLGVQIASGSSISNALPQSLTKATRRYRSTCPTSTRWSSSIRFLTSKTRPSAFTVFASENKTFKAPTPNARYISLYSDEKKGPFNKVITHYVELPPSYTDHDGLPFSKKGDLSQDEVFKVFGTGLESPRANKLLRILHGRRVAGTLGDPTLARNLAGYHQKHIDTALAYLRSKLPVDEVINAGLQAEDELARLEEEAELAAEQQNEADVDALIKDSNLERWQRKLAREKPQDDVYGVSVQETIRARNKAIADAAERERAEQKRLEDEEWARLNPAGTKLATLPEQARDWTPVEQEKYMESKAKLEEYTKRATSDIQEPPEMGHWERFGSCILTAGAVVVVGLIFAAVYKPPPPEYRVWRDIPPAAATLAALIGANFIVYAAWKFPVLWKTLNRMFIFTPAIPTSFASIGNAFSHQKFWHLANNMVFLWLVGTRLHDDIGRGAFLATYFGTACLASVSAAMVRIIALKQMTFNSLGASGVALGLIGAYFTIHRSDDIHVWLLPEYAVVPGYAFLAMAYLYTLVPLLGLRKGPRKHQIDFWTHFAGLVVGTAYGGYFSRSLGFDNAASVKNQARIEMANPHKAFDISETSAEEQARPDPTVTAASK
;
A
#
# COMPACT_ATOMS: atom_id res chain seq x y z
N MET A 1 -41.96 -28.73 -41.96
CA MET A 1 -42.58 -28.03 -40.83
C MET A 1 -41.53 -27.76 -39.76
N SER A 2 -41.34 -26.48 -39.40
CA SER A 2 -40.70 -25.96 -38.16
C SER A 2 -39.26 -26.43 -37.84
N GLN A 3 -38.19 -25.79 -38.34
CA GLN A 3 -37.48 -24.65 -37.71
C GLN A 3 -37.69 -24.45 -36.19
N ILE A 4 -36.62 -24.36 -35.39
CA ILE A 4 -35.99 -23.14 -34.80
C ILE A 4 -34.91 -23.59 -33.78
N TYR A 5 -33.81 -22.82 -33.67
CA TYR A 5 -32.73 -22.78 -32.65
C TYR A 5 -31.42 -23.54 -32.90
N SER A 6 -30.48 -22.89 -33.60
CA SER A 6 -29.09 -22.81 -33.11
C SER A 6 -28.36 -21.62 -33.79
N LEU A 7 -28.36 -20.46 -33.13
CA LEU A 7 -27.43 -19.37 -33.45
C LEU A 7 -26.13 -19.69 -32.71
N GLY A 8 -25.19 -20.32 -33.42
CA GLY A 8 -23.82 -20.51 -32.97
C GLY A 8 -23.07 -19.18 -33.01
N LEU A 9 -22.85 -18.58 -31.83
CA LEU A 9 -21.80 -17.58 -31.62
C LEU A 9 -20.45 -18.29 -31.80
N ALA A 10 -19.89 -18.18 -33.01
CA ALA A 10 -18.51 -18.53 -33.30
C ALA A 10 -17.58 -17.56 -32.56
N LEU A 11 -17.12 -17.94 -31.37
CA LEU A 11 -16.02 -17.25 -30.69
C LEU A 11 -14.69 -17.62 -31.38
N PRO A 12 -13.82 -16.65 -31.67
CA PRO A 12 -12.54 -16.90 -32.32
C PRO A 12 -11.60 -17.68 -31.39
N ARG A 13 -10.83 -18.60 -31.98
CA ARG A 13 -9.78 -19.41 -31.34
C ARG A 13 -8.87 -18.55 -30.43
N PRO A 14 -8.48 -19.03 -29.23
CA PRO A 14 -7.53 -18.32 -28.39
C PRO A 14 -6.12 -18.63 -28.88
N SER A 15 -5.63 -17.86 -29.85
CA SER A 15 -4.20 -17.75 -30.13
C SER A 15 -3.80 -16.31 -29.83
N LEU A 16 -3.42 -16.07 -28.57
CA LEU A 16 -2.56 -15.00 -28.05
C LEU A 16 -2.88 -14.77 -26.57
N LEU A 17 -2.20 -15.52 -25.71
CA LEU A 17 -1.73 -15.14 -24.35
C LEU A 17 -1.05 -16.38 -23.73
N CYS A 18 0.05 -16.82 -24.36
CA CYS A 18 1.00 -17.69 -23.69
C CYS A 18 1.89 -16.83 -22.78
N LEU A 19 1.38 -16.48 -21.60
CA LEU A 19 2.27 -16.26 -20.45
C LEU A 19 2.55 -17.65 -19.85
N GLY A 20 3.45 -18.38 -20.51
CA GLY A 20 3.86 -19.71 -20.11
C GLY A 20 5.31 -19.70 -19.67
N VAL A 21 5.56 -20.07 -18.42
CA VAL A 21 6.85 -20.65 -18.02
C VAL A 21 7.01 -21.94 -18.84
N GLN A 22 7.96 -21.93 -19.77
CA GLN A 22 8.40 -23.11 -20.52
C GLN A 22 9.44 -23.84 -19.67
N ILE A 23 9.20 -25.13 -19.46
CA ILE A 23 10.18 -26.05 -18.87
C ILE A 23 10.69 -26.90 -20.04
N ALA A 24 11.97 -26.77 -20.38
CA ALA A 24 12.61 -27.60 -21.38
C ALA A 24 12.95 -28.96 -20.74
N SER A 25 12.16 -30.00 -21.01
CA SER A 25 12.57 -31.37 -20.76
C SER A 25 13.44 -31.84 -21.92
N GLY A 26 14.75 -31.85 -21.73
CA GLY A 26 15.70 -32.43 -22.68
C GLY A 26 15.61 -33.96 -22.67
N SER A 27 14.99 -34.54 -23.69
CA SER A 27 15.17 -35.95 -24.06
C SER A 27 15.27 -36.03 -25.59
N SER A 28 16.48 -35.82 -26.09
CA SER A 28 16.86 -36.16 -27.46
C SER A 28 17.80 -37.36 -27.39
N ILE A 29 17.25 -38.56 -27.62
CA ILE A 29 18.05 -39.69 -28.10
C ILE A 29 17.34 -40.24 -29.34
N SER A 30 18.13 -40.21 -30.40
CA SER A 30 17.91 -40.57 -31.79
C SER A 30 17.30 -41.95 -32.01
N ASN A 31 16.28 -42.03 -32.86
CA ASN A 31 15.97 -43.25 -33.60
C ASN A 31 16.16 -43.01 -35.09
N ALA A 32 16.92 -43.93 -35.69
CA ALA A 32 17.29 -43.98 -37.09
C ALA A 32 16.06 -44.06 -38.00
N LEU A 33 16.11 -43.28 -39.09
CA LEU A 33 15.27 -43.45 -40.28
C LEU A 33 15.67 -44.73 -41.03
N PRO A 34 14.73 -45.30 -41.79
CA PRO A 34 15.02 -45.56 -43.19
C PRO A 34 14.10 -44.79 -44.12
N GLN A 35 14.71 -44.39 -45.22
CA GLN A 35 14.13 -43.73 -46.39
C GLN A 35 13.07 -44.63 -47.03
N SER A 36 11.88 -44.08 -47.30
CA SER A 36 11.15 -44.23 -48.57
C SER A 36 9.70 -43.77 -48.39
N LEU A 37 9.33 -42.71 -49.10
CA LEU A 37 8.19 -42.71 -50.02
C LEU A 37 7.99 -41.30 -50.56
N THR A 38 8.34 -41.21 -51.84
CA THR A 38 8.24 -40.05 -52.72
C THR A 38 6.80 -39.73 -53.11
N LYS A 39 6.60 -38.45 -53.47
CA LYS A 39 5.55 -37.88 -54.35
C LYS A 39 4.14 -37.74 -53.77
N ALA A 40 3.71 -36.49 -53.58
CA ALA A 40 2.66 -35.88 -54.40
C ALA A 40 2.44 -34.38 -54.08
N THR A 41 2.37 -33.59 -55.16
CA THR A 41 1.61 -32.33 -55.36
C THR A 41 1.90 -31.15 -54.40
N ARG A 42 2.59 -30.06 -54.76
CA ARG A 42 2.43 -29.05 -55.84
C ARG A 42 1.18 -28.14 -55.70
N ARG A 43 1.46 -26.84 -55.49
CA ARG A 43 0.69 -25.60 -55.76
C ARG A 43 -0.56 -25.33 -54.91
N TYR A 44 -0.51 -24.24 -54.14
CA TYR A 44 -1.21 -23.01 -54.53
C TYR A 44 -0.53 -21.78 -53.90
N ARG A 45 -0.27 -20.78 -54.74
CA ARG A 45 0.31 -19.47 -54.42
C ARG A 45 -0.70 -18.45 -54.92
N SER A 46 -1.26 -17.64 -54.02
CA SER A 46 -1.96 -16.39 -54.31
C SER A 46 -2.48 -15.85 -52.98
N THR A 47 -2.50 -14.57 -52.61
CA THR A 47 -2.13 -13.29 -53.21
C THR A 47 -2.43 -12.30 -52.08
N CYS A 48 -1.54 -11.34 -51.80
CA CYS A 48 -1.91 -10.15 -51.02
C CYS A 48 -2.93 -9.31 -51.80
N PRO A 49 -3.73 -8.50 -51.10
CA PRO A 49 -3.62 -7.07 -51.36
C PRO A 49 -3.54 -6.19 -50.11
N THR A 50 -3.03 -5.00 -50.41
CA THR A 50 -2.57 -3.83 -49.67
C THR A 50 -3.57 -3.01 -48.84
N SER A 51 -2.99 -2.20 -47.95
CA SER A 51 -3.48 -0.95 -47.30
C SER A 51 -4.34 -1.16 -46.03
N THR A 52 -4.18 -0.41 -44.94
CA THR A 52 -3.90 1.03 -44.84
C THR A 52 -3.23 1.38 -43.50
N ARG A 53 -2.37 2.39 -43.60
CA ARG A 53 -1.55 3.06 -42.59
C ARG A 53 -2.40 3.79 -41.54
N TRP A 54 -2.25 3.47 -40.25
CA TRP A 54 -2.55 4.39 -39.14
C TRP A 54 -1.30 4.51 -38.26
N SER A 55 -0.71 5.70 -38.29
CA SER A 55 0.41 6.10 -37.44
C SER A 55 -0.11 6.55 -36.08
N SER A 56 0.40 5.96 -35.00
CA SER A 56 0.25 6.52 -33.66
C SER A 56 1.63 6.59 -33.02
N SER A 57 2.19 7.81 -33.04
CA SER A 57 3.42 8.17 -32.35
C SER A 57 3.20 8.14 -30.83
N ILE A 58 3.76 7.13 -30.15
CA ILE A 58 3.89 7.15 -28.68
C ILE A 58 5.27 7.71 -28.35
N ARG A 59 5.29 8.93 -27.80
CA ARG A 59 6.47 9.57 -27.21
C ARG A 59 6.80 8.89 -25.88
N PHE A 60 7.93 8.18 -25.82
CA PHE A 60 8.54 7.75 -24.57
C PHE A 60 9.23 8.94 -23.90
N LEU A 61 8.72 9.36 -22.74
CA LEU A 61 9.40 10.27 -21.82
C LEU A 61 10.44 9.46 -21.04
N THR A 62 11.71 9.62 -21.39
CA THR A 62 12.86 9.08 -20.67
C THR A 62 13.18 10.00 -19.49
N SER A 63 12.88 9.58 -18.25
CA SER A 63 13.39 10.28 -17.05
C SER A 63 14.80 9.78 -16.73
N LYS A 64 15.79 10.65 -16.93
CA LYS A 64 17.18 10.47 -16.47
C LYS A 64 17.21 10.50 -14.93
N THR A 65 17.50 9.38 -14.28
CA THR A 65 17.90 9.35 -12.87
C THR A 65 19.42 9.25 -12.78
N ARG A 66 20.06 10.26 -12.17
CA ARG A 66 21.49 10.27 -11.82
C ARG A 66 21.74 9.36 -10.59
N PRO A 67 22.95 8.77 -10.46
CA PRO A 67 23.30 7.96 -9.30
C PRO A 67 23.71 8.84 -8.12
N SER A 68 23.21 8.51 -6.92
CA SER A 68 23.56 9.18 -5.67
C SER A 68 24.82 8.53 -5.08
N ALA A 69 25.78 9.38 -4.72
CA ALA A 69 27.03 9.01 -4.09
C ALA A 69 26.86 8.59 -2.62
N PHE A 70 27.78 7.73 -2.21
CA PHE A 70 28.06 7.23 -0.87
C PHE A 70 28.43 8.39 0.08
N THR A 71 27.88 8.46 1.30
CA THR A 71 28.48 9.28 2.36
C THR A 71 28.30 8.64 3.73
N VAL A 72 29.40 8.71 4.48
CA VAL A 72 29.76 8.03 5.71
C VAL A 72 29.13 8.70 6.93
N PHE A 73 28.92 7.88 7.98
CA PHE A 73 28.43 8.26 9.30
C PHE A 73 29.28 9.35 9.97
N ALA A 74 28.60 10.35 10.54
CA ALA A 74 29.12 11.14 11.66
C ALA A 74 28.00 11.33 12.70
N SER A 75 28.31 10.94 13.93
CA SER A 75 27.51 11.12 15.14
C SER A 75 27.59 12.59 15.58
N GLU A 76 26.47 13.26 15.83
CA GLU A 76 26.46 14.59 16.45
C GLU A 76 25.50 14.69 17.64
N ASN A 77 26.09 15.17 18.73
CA ASN A 77 25.48 15.42 20.03
C ASN A 77 24.41 16.51 19.96
N LYS A 78 23.34 16.32 20.73
CA LYS A 78 22.30 17.33 20.94
C LYS A 78 22.86 18.51 21.73
N THR A 79 23.05 19.64 21.06
CA THR A 79 23.09 20.96 21.69
C THR A 79 21.93 21.80 21.16
N PHE A 80 21.24 22.42 22.10
CA PHE A 80 20.05 23.26 21.93
C PHE A 80 20.36 24.41 20.97
N LYS A 81 19.66 24.48 19.83
CA LYS A 81 19.67 25.62 18.90
C LYS A 81 18.29 26.28 18.94
N ALA A 82 18.30 27.62 19.05
CA ALA A 82 17.11 28.46 19.00
C ALA A 82 16.34 28.26 17.67
N PRO A 83 15.01 28.48 17.64
CA PRO A 83 14.20 28.19 16.47
C PRO A 83 14.51 29.18 15.34
N THR A 84 14.87 28.66 14.17
CA THR A 84 14.92 29.42 12.92
C THR A 84 13.55 29.36 12.25
N PRO A 85 13.02 30.47 11.70
CA PRO A 85 11.73 30.48 11.03
C PRO A 85 11.72 29.59 9.78
N ASN A 86 10.54 29.03 9.51
CA ASN A 86 10.23 28.05 8.48
C ASN A 86 10.88 28.31 7.10
N ALA A 87 11.83 27.45 6.74
CA ALA A 87 12.59 27.48 5.49
C ALA A 87 11.83 26.94 4.26
N ARG A 88 10.53 27.25 4.11
CA ARG A 88 9.74 26.87 2.91
C ARG A 88 9.48 28.01 1.92
N TYR A 89 9.86 29.24 2.23
CA TYR A 89 9.86 30.36 1.28
C TYR A 89 11.21 31.09 1.13
N ILE A 90 12.25 30.64 1.83
CA ILE A 90 13.58 31.24 1.77
C ILE A 90 14.44 30.48 0.74
N SER A 91 14.15 30.68 -0.55
CA SER A 91 15.02 30.20 -1.65
C SER A 91 15.14 31.20 -2.81
N LEU A 92 14.80 32.47 -2.59
CA LEU A 92 15.00 33.54 -3.59
C LEU A 92 15.99 34.63 -3.17
N TYR A 93 16.56 34.55 -1.96
CA TYR A 93 17.63 35.45 -1.52
C TYR A 93 18.96 34.70 -1.47
N SER A 94 19.49 34.39 -2.66
CA SER A 94 20.90 34.06 -2.84
C SER A 94 21.46 34.91 -3.96
N ASP A 95 21.54 36.22 -3.76
CA ASP A 95 22.41 37.10 -4.56
C ASP A 95 22.61 38.47 -3.91
N GLU A 96 23.05 38.50 -2.65
CA GLU A 96 23.58 39.73 -2.04
C GLU A 96 25.03 39.97 -2.47
N LYS A 97 25.24 40.37 -3.73
CA LYS A 97 26.40 41.16 -4.16
C LYS A 97 26.11 42.00 -5.42
N LYS A 98 25.15 42.94 -5.37
CA LYS A 98 25.19 44.15 -6.20
C LYS A 98 24.61 45.35 -5.45
N GLY A 99 25.39 46.44 -5.40
CA GLY A 99 24.99 47.74 -4.88
C GLY A 99 23.82 48.38 -5.63
N PRO A 100 23.36 49.55 -5.16
CA PRO A 100 21.96 49.94 -5.18
C PRO A 100 21.58 50.65 -6.48
N PHE A 101 20.72 50.04 -7.31
CA PHE A 101 19.93 50.81 -8.30
C PHE A 101 18.54 50.19 -8.52
N ASN A 102 17.57 50.75 -7.79
CA ASN A 102 16.17 51.01 -8.19
C ASN A 102 15.35 49.86 -8.82
N LYS A 103 15.22 48.72 -8.12
CA LYS A 103 14.02 47.87 -8.33
C LYS A 103 12.85 48.52 -7.60
N VAL A 104 11.84 48.96 -8.35
CA VAL A 104 10.57 49.43 -7.78
C VAL A 104 9.76 48.18 -7.38
N ILE A 105 9.50 48.03 -6.09
CA ILE A 105 8.83 46.86 -5.51
C ILE A 105 7.33 47.08 -5.58
N THR A 106 6.56 46.08 -5.99
CA THR A 106 5.09 46.19 -6.15
C THR A 106 4.31 45.07 -5.46
N HIS A 107 4.98 43.98 -5.09
CA HIS A 107 4.37 42.83 -4.43
C HIS A 107 4.86 42.70 -2.98
N TYR A 108 3.94 42.38 -2.07
CA TYR A 108 4.22 42.19 -0.64
C TYR A 108 5.32 41.13 -0.38
N VAL A 109 5.34 40.05 -1.15
CA VAL A 109 6.35 38.96 -1.03
C VAL A 109 7.78 39.42 -1.29
N GLU A 110 7.96 40.53 -2.03
CA GLU A 110 9.27 41.10 -2.34
C GLU A 110 9.72 42.18 -1.33
N LEU A 111 8.95 42.40 -0.26
CA LEU A 111 9.26 43.40 0.76
C LEU A 111 10.51 42.96 1.54
N PRO A 112 11.55 43.81 1.63
CA PRO A 112 12.76 43.45 2.35
C PRO A 112 12.49 43.40 3.87
N PRO A 113 13.12 42.47 4.62
CA PRO A 113 12.96 42.41 6.08
C PRO A 113 13.39 43.68 6.83
N SER A 114 14.19 44.55 6.20
CA SER A 114 14.62 45.84 6.73
C SER A 114 13.67 47.01 6.43
N TYR A 115 12.55 46.75 5.76
CA TYR A 115 11.56 47.79 5.42
C TYR A 115 10.95 48.40 6.68
N THR A 116 10.86 49.73 6.70
CA THR A 116 10.08 50.48 7.70
C THR A 116 9.17 51.49 7.02
N ASP A 117 7.97 51.66 7.57
CA ASP A 117 6.97 52.61 7.05
C ASP A 117 7.43 54.07 7.09
N HIS A 118 8.42 54.41 7.93
CA HIS A 118 8.97 55.76 8.02
C HIS A 118 9.86 56.10 6.81
N ASP A 119 10.64 55.13 6.33
CA ASP A 119 11.61 55.33 5.25
C ASP A 119 10.96 55.16 3.87
N GLY A 120 9.94 54.29 3.79
CA GLY A 120 9.16 54.05 2.58
C GLY A 120 9.93 53.29 1.50
N LEU A 121 9.30 53.14 0.33
CA LEU A 121 9.88 52.43 -0.83
C LEU A 121 10.12 53.37 -2.02
N PRO A 122 11.15 53.13 -2.83
CA PRO A 122 11.38 53.89 -4.06
C PRO A 122 10.25 53.64 -5.07
N PHE A 123 9.62 54.72 -5.55
CA PHE A 123 8.42 54.65 -6.41
C PHE A 123 8.73 54.79 -7.92
N SER A 124 9.98 55.03 -8.31
CA SER A 124 10.37 55.27 -9.70
C SER A 124 11.78 54.75 -9.99
N LYS A 125 11.96 54.14 -11.17
CA LYS A 125 13.28 53.73 -11.67
C LYS A 125 14.22 54.91 -11.90
N LYS A 126 13.65 56.09 -12.23
CA LYS A 126 14.39 57.35 -12.48
C LYS A 126 14.83 58.06 -11.19
N GLY A 127 14.40 57.57 -10.02
CA GLY A 127 14.64 58.21 -8.73
C GLY A 127 13.58 59.25 -8.37
N ASP A 128 13.95 60.17 -7.48
CA ASP A 128 13.10 61.22 -6.93
C ASP A 128 12.71 62.27 -7.97
N LEU A 129 11.54 62.90 -7.78
CA LEU A 129 11.02 63.94 -8.66
C LEU A 129 11.74 65.27 -8.44
N SER A 130 12.07 65.97 -9.54
CA SER A 130 12.62 67.32 -9.48
C SER A 130 11.58 68.33 -8.97
N GLN A 131 12.01 69.51 -8.53
CA GLN A 131 11.09 70.54 -8.02
C GLN A 131 10.02 70.93 -9.06
N ASP A 132 10.39 70.98 -10.35
CA ASP A 132 9.47 71.29 -11.44
C ASP A 132 8.42 70.19 -11.67
N GLU A 133 8.81 68.92 -11.49
CA GLU A 133 7.90 67.78 -11.58
C GLU A 133 6.96 67.72 -10.38
N VAL A 134 7.49 67.99 -9.17
CA VAL A 134 6.69 68.09 -7.95
C VAL A 134 5.67 69.22 -8.07
N PHE A 135 6.05 70.37 -8.63
CA PHE A 135 5.13 71.48 -8.87
C PHE A 135 3.97 71.09 -9.80
N LYS A 136 4.23 70.29 -10.84
CA LYS A 136 3.19 69.79 -11.75
C LYS A 136 2.22 68.82 -11.07
N VAL A 137 2.68 68.08 -10.07
CA VAL A 137 1.86 67.07 -9.37
C VAL A 137 1.11 67.67 -8.18
N PHE A 138 1.78 68.46 -7.34
CA PHE A 138 1.26 68.95 -6.05
C PHE A 138 0.89 70.45 -6.04
N GLY A 139 1.28 71.22 -7.06
CA GLY A 139 1.08 72.67 -7.13
C GLY A 139 2.08 73.48 -6.31
N THR A 140 1.72 74.72 -5.97
CA THR A 140 2.48 75.58 -5.04
C THR A 140 2.27 75.13 -3.59
N GLY A 141 3.34 74.86 -2.85
CA GLY A 141 3.27 74.63 -1.39
C GLY A 141 3.98 73.39 -0.85
N LEU A 142 4.61 72.56 -1.69
CA LEU A 142 5.38 71.40 -1.24
C LEU A 142 6.80 71.37 -1.85
N GLU A 143 7.82 71.32 -1.00
CA GLU A 143 9.22 71.19 -1.41
C GLU A 143 9.53 69.77 -1.89
N SER A 144 10.43 69.63 -2.86
CA SER A 144 10.78 68.35 -3.50
C SER A 144 11.21 67.26 -2.49
N PRO A 145 12.09 67.52 -1.50
CA PRO A 145 12.46 66.48 -0.53
C PRO A 145 11.27 65.96 0.28
N ARG A 146 10.35 66.86 0.64
CA ARG A 146 9.17 66.54 1.44
C ARG A 146 8.11 65.81 0.61
N ALA A 147 7.92 66.19 -0.64
CA ALA A 147 7.05 65.49 -1.59
C ALA A 147 7.54 64.08 -1.91
N ASN A 148 8.85 63.92 -2.16
CA ASN A 148 9.44 62.62 -2.45
C ASN A 148 9.40 61.69 -1.23
N LYS A 149 9.62 62.20 -0.02
CA LYS A 149 9.44 61.41 1.21
C LYS A 149 7.99 60.93 1.37
N LEU A 150 7.00 61.79 1.12
CA LEU A 150 5.59 61.41 1.14
C LEU A 150 5.27 60.30 0.12
N LEU A 151 5.76 60.42 -1.11
CA LEU A 151 5.56 59.42 -2.16
C LEU A 151 6.18 58.06 -1.80
N ARG A 152 7.36 58.07 -1.18
CA ARG A 152 8.03 56.83 -0.72
C ARG A 152 7.25 56.14 0.39
N ILE A 153 6.82 56.89 1.41
CA ILE A 153 6.02 56.36 2.52
C ILE A 153 4.72 55.75 1.99
N LEU A 154 3.97 56.48 1.17
CA LEU A 154 2.69 55.99 0.63
C LEU A 154 2.88 54.80 -0.31
N HIS A 155 3.95 54.78 -1.11
CA HIS A 155 4.25 53.62 -1.94
C HIS A 155 4.58 52.38 -1.11
N GLY A 156 5.40 52.53 -0.06
CA GLY A 156 5.71 51.46 0.89
C GLY A 156 4.44 50.87 1.50
N ARG A 157 3.55 51.72 2.01
CA ARG A 157 2.28 51.29 2.62
C ARG A 157 1.30 50.62 1.66
N ARG A 158 1.31 51.00 0.39
CA ARG A 158 0.51 50.31 -0.67
C ARG A 158 1.01 48.89 -0.92
N VAL A 159 2.32 48.67 -0.82
CA VAL A 159 2.94 47.34 -1.00
C VAL A 159 2.84 46.50 0.27
N ALA A 160 3.01 47.12 1.44
CA ALA A 160 2.96 46.47 2.74
C ALA A 160 1.53 46.12 3.20
N GLY A 161 0.47 46.60 2.50
CA GLY A 161 -0.93 46.37 2.89
C GLY A 161 -1.43 47.30 4.00
N THR A 162 -0.56 48.11 4.60
CA THR A 162 -0.84 48.91 5.81
C THR A 162 -1.55 50.24 5.57
N LEU A 163 -2.11 50.49 4.38
CA LEU A 163 -2.75 51.78 4.06
C LEU A 163 -3.93 52.12 5.00
N GLY A 164 -4.64 51.08 5.47
CA GLY A 164 -5.76 51.21 6.40
C GLY A 164 -5.41 51.27 7.88
N ASP A 165 -4.14 51.08 8.27
CA ASP A 165 -3.75 51.02 9.68
C ASP A 165 -3.60 52.42 10.30
N PRO A 166 -4.42 52.78 11.31
CA PRO A 166 -4.37 54.09 11.97
C PRO A 166 -3.11 54.28 12.83
N THR A 167 -2.48 53.22 13.33
CA THR A 167 -1.30 53.32 14.21
C THR A 167 -0.09 53.86 13.44
N LEU A 168 0.08 53.38 12.21
CA LEU A 168 1.16 53.77 11.31
C LEU A 168 0.90 55.14 10.66
N ALA A 169 -0.33 55.65 10.70
CA ALA A 169 -0.71 56.97 10.14
C ALA A 169 0.03 58.14 10.82
N ARG A 170 0.66 57.93 11.99
CA ARG A 170 1.53 58.92 12.65
C ARG A 170 2.65 59.43 11.73
N ASN A 171 3.16 58.59 10.82
CA ASN A 171 4.19 58.98 9.84
C ASN A 171 3.68 60.01 8.80
N LEU A 172 2.36 60.17 8.69
CA LEU A 172 1.69 61.10 7.78
C LEU A 172 1.16 62.36 8.50
N ALA A 173 1.26 62.44 9.82
CA ALA A 173 0.68 63.53 10.64
C ALA A 173 1.19 64.93 10.27
N GLY A 174 2.37 65.03 9.65
CA GLY A 174 2.96 66.29 9.17
C GLY A 174 2.52 66.74 7.78
N TYR A 175 1.59 66.03 7.12
CA TYR A 175 1.14 66.33 5.76
C TYR A 175 -0.35 66.69 5.74
N HIS A 176 -0.71 67.67 4.91
CA HIS A 176 -2.11 68.02 4.69
C HIS A 176 -2.81 66.91 3.89
N GLN A 177 -4.05 66.55 4.24
CA GLN A 177 -4.81 65.46 3.61
C GLN A 177 -4.86 65.59 2.07
N LYS A 178 -5.07 66.80 1.57
CA LYS A 178 -5.02 67.12 0.13
C LYS A 178 -3.74 66.64 -0.56
N HIS A 179 -2.58 66.75 0.08
CA HIS A 179 -1.32 66.27 -0.49
C HIS A 179 -1.24 64.74 -0.47
N ILE A 180 -1.79 64.08 0.54
CA ILE A 180 -1.86 62.61 0.61
C ILE A 180 -2.73 62.06 -0.52
N ASP A 181 -3.91 62.63 -0.72
CA ASP A 181 -4.84 62.20 -1.77
C ASP A 181 -4.24 62.41 -3.17
N THR A 182 -3.57 63.55 -3.37
CA THR A 182 -2.87 63.86 -4.63
C THR A 182 -1.70 62.89 -4.87
N ALA A 183 -0.92 62.56 -3.83
CA ALA A 183 0.17 61.60 -3.91
C ALA A 183 -0.35 60.19 -4.25
N LEU A 184 -1.44 59.74 -3.62
CA LEU A 184 -2.06 58.45 -3.91
C LEU A 184 -2.61 58.40 -5.34
N ALA A 185 -3.27 59.45 -5.81
CA ALA A 185 -3.76 59.55 -7.19
C ALA A 185 -2.59 59.47 -8.19
N TYR A 186 -1.50 60.20 -7.92
CA TYR A 186 -0.28 60.14 -8.73
C TYR A 186 0.31 58.73 -8.76
N LEU A 187 0.49 58.10 -7.60
CA LEU A 187 1.07 56.75 -7.47
C LEU A 187 0.20 55.69 -8.15
N ARG A 188 -1.14 55.75 -8.01
CA ARG A 188 -2.06 54.81 -8.69
C ARG A 188 -2.05 54.96 -10.21
N SER A 189 -1.82 56.18 -10.72
CA SER A 189 -1.73 56.43 -12.16
C SER A 189 -0.39 56.00 -12.78
N LYS A 190 0.72 56.14 -12.05
CA LYS A 190 2.08 55.87 -12.56
C LYS A 190 2.61 54.49 -12.20
N LEU A 191 2.13 53.91 -11.09
CA LEU A 191 2.61 52.65 -10.56
C LEU A 191 1.41 51.80 -10.07
N PRO A 192 0.86 50.94 -10.95
CA PRO A 192 -0.22 50.04 -10.58
C PRO A 192 0.29 49.02 -9.56
N VAL A 193 -0.43 48.89 -8.45
CA VAL A 193 -0.16 47.94 -7.36
C VAL A 193 -1.51 47.39 -6.92
N ASP A 194 -1.62 46.08 -6.79
CA ASP A 194 -2.83 45.42 -6.28
C ASP A 194 -2.90 45.52 -4.76
N GLU A 195 -3.37 46.68 -4.29
CA GLU A 195 -3.48 47.04 -2.87
C GLU A 195 -4.31 45.99 -2.08
N VAL A 196 -5.35 45.43 -2.69
CA VAL A 196 -6.24 44.41 -2.07
C VAL A 196 -5.51 43.08 -1.85
N ILE A 197 -4.74 42.63 -2.84
CA ILE A 197 -4.00 41.35 -2.75
C ILE A 197 -2.88 41.48 -1.71
N ASN A 198 -2.13 42.57 -1.74
CA ASN A 198 -1.06 42.82 -0.78
C ASN A 198 -1.60 42.92 0.66
N ALA A 199 -2.74 43.58 0.86
CA ALA A 199 -3.42 43.61 2.18
C ALA A 199 -3.93 42.24 2.61
N GLY A 200 -4.44 41.42 1.68
CA GLY A 200 -4.84 40.04 1.97
C GLY A 200 -3.67 39.17 2.43
N LEU A 201 -2.53 39.24 1.73
CA LEU A 201 -1.32 38.50 2.10
C LEU A 201 -0.74 38.95 3.45
N GLN A 202 -0.77 40.26 3.74
CA GLN A 202 -0.39 40.78 5.05
C GLN A 202 -1.30 40.22 6.16
N ALA A 203 -2.61 40.17 5.92
CA ALA A 203 -3.57 39.64 6.88
C ALA A 203 -3.39 38.12 7.10
N GLU A 204 -3.05 37.35 6.06
CA GLU A 204 -2.71 35.93 6.17
C GLU A 204 -1.44 35.72 7.02
N ASP A 205 -0.38 36.50 6.79
CA ASP A 205 0.86 36.43 7.58
C ASP A 205 0.63 36.84 9.05
N GLU A 206 -0.15 37.88 9.31
CA GLU A 206 -0.50 38.31 10.67
C GLU A 206 -1.32 37.24 11.40
N LEU A 207 -2.30 36.64 10.72
CA LEU A 207 -3.09 35.54 11.25
C LEU A 207 -2.22 34.33 11.57
N ALA A 208 -1.31 33.94 10.67
CA ALA A 208 -0.40 32.83 10.89
C ALA A 208 0.52 33.04 12.10
N ARG A 209 0.97 34.29 12.34
CA ARG A 209 1.76 34.63 13.53
C ARG A 209 0.94 34.54 14.81
N LEU A 210 -0.30 35.03 14.79
CA LEU A 210 -1.20 34.92 15.94
C LEU A 210 -1.58 33.46 16.24
N GLU A 211 -1.77 32.63 15.20
CA GLU A 211 -1.98 31.18 15.34
C GLU A 211 -0.76 30.50 15.96
N GLU A 212 0.45 30.81 15.49
CA GLU A 212 1.69 30.28 16.08
C GLU A 212 1.87 30.72 17.54
N GLU A 213 1.58 31.99 17.86
CA GLU A 213 1.58 32.50 19.24
C GLU A 213 0.54 31.79 20.11
N ALA A 214 -0.66 31.53 19.58
CA ALA A 214 -1.71 30.80 20.28
C ALA A 214 -1.36 29.32 20.47
N GLU A 215 -0.75 28.67 19.49
CA GLU A 215 -0.25 27.30 19.59
C GLU A 215 0.86 27.20 20.65
N LEU A 216 1.84 28.13 20.64
CA LEU A 216 2.89 28.19 21.65
C LEU A 216 2.33 28.46 23.04
N ALA A 217 1.33 29.34 23.16
CA ALA A 217 0.63 29.59 24.42
C ALA A 217 -0.11 28.34 24.91
N ALA A 218 -0.77 27.60 24.01
CA ALA A 218 -1.45 26.35 24.32
C ALA A 218 -0.46 25.23 24.69
N GLU A 219 0.72 25.17 24.05
CA GLU A 219 1.79 24.25 24.42
C GLU A 219 2.36 24.57 25.81
N GLN A 220 2.63 25.84 26.11
CA GLN A 220 3.07 26.28 27.43
C GLN A 220 2.01 26.00 28.51
N GLN A 221 0.73 26.17 28.17
CA GLN A 221 -0.37 25.88 29.08
C GLN A 221 -0.53 24.36 29.29
N ASN A 222 -0.41 23.54 28.24
CA ASN A 222 -0.37 22.08 28.36
C ASN A 222 0.83 21.60 29.17
N GLU A 223 2.01 22.20 29.01
CA GLU A 223 3.21 21.85 29.78
C GLU A 223 3.03 22.23 31.26
N ALA A 224 2.44 23.40 31.54
CA ALA A 224 2.08 23.83 32.89
C ALA A 224 0.99 22.93 33.51
N ASP A 225 -0.01 22.50 32.74
CA ASP A 225 -1.08 21.59 33.18
C ASP A 225 -0.55 20.18 33.43
N VAL A 226 0.38 19.68 32.60
CA VAL A 226 1.08 18.42 32.82
C VAL A 226 1.97 18.51 34.06
N ASP A 227 2.69 19.60 34.27
CA ASP A 227 3.55 19.81 35.44
C ASP A 227 2.72 19.99 36.73
N ALA A 228 1.54 20.63 36.63
CA ALA A 228 0.55 20.69 37.69
C ALA A 228 -0.07 19.31 37.98
N LEU A 229 -0.44 18.53 36.96
CA LEU A 229 -0.93 17.14 37.10
C LEU A 229 0.13 16.20 37.69
N ILE A 230 1.42 16.43 37.42
CA ILE A 230 2.53 15.69 38.03
C ILE A 230 2.64 16.06 39.52
N LYS A 231 2.59 17.35 39.86
CA LYS A 231 2.70 17.87 41.24
C LYS A 231 1.47 17.57 42.12
N ASP A 232 0.27 17.53 41.56
CA ASP A 232 -0.99 17.31 42.30
C ASP A 232 -1.27 15.82 42.59
N SER A 233 -0.43 14.93 42.06
CA SER A 233 -0.62 13.48 42.13
C SER A 233 0.13 12.85 43.31
N ASN A 234 -0.48 12.91 44.51
CA ASN A 234 -0.13 11.99 45.59
C ASN A 234 -0.31 10.55 45.06
N LEU A 235 0.80 9.86 44.78
CA LEU A 235 0.86 8.44 44.38
C LEU A 235 -0.03 7.56 45.29
N GLU A 236 -0.09 7.92 46.57
CA GLU A 236 -0.96 7.31 47.59
C GLU A 236 -2.46 7.37 47.26
N ARG A 237 -2.96 8.44 46.63
CA ARG A 237 -4.38 8.58 46.29
C ARG A 237 -4.77 7.55 45.24
N TRP A 238 -3.92 7.37 44.23
CA TRP A 238 -4.12 6.36 43.19
C TRP A 238 -3.92 4.94 43.70
N GLN A 239 -2.94 4.72 44.59
CA GLN A 239 -2.78 3.44 45.31
C GLN A 239 -4.03 3.11 46.13
N ARG A 240 -4.59 4.07 46.88
CA ARG A 240 -5.84 3.90 47.64
C ARG A 240 -7.05 3.64 46.75
N LYS A 241 -7.14 4.28 45.59
CA LYS A 241 -8.22 4.07 44.62
C LYS A 241 -8.16 2.65 44.03
N LEU A 242 -7.00 2.23 43.52
CA LEU A 242 -6.82 0.87 43.00
C LEU A 242 -6.99 -0.20 44.08
N ALA A 243 -6.52 0.05 45.31
CA ALA A 243 -6.69 -0.87 46.43
C ALA A 243 -8.17 -1.02 46.86
N ARG A 244 -9.01 -0.02 46.60
CA ARG A 244 -10.47 -0.13 46.80
C ARG A 244 -11.18 -0.85 45.66
N GLU A 245 -10.64 -0.77 44.44
CA GLU A 245 -11.25 -1.38 43.24
C GLU A 245 -10.83 -2.85 43.05
N LYS A 246 -9.69 -3.30 43.61
CA LYS A 246 -9.26 -4.70 43.52
C LYS A 246 -10.07 -5.63 44.45
N PRO A 247 -10.35 -6.87 44.02
CA PRO A 247 -10.93 -7.91 44.87
C PRO A 247 -10.00 -8.22 46.07
N GLN A 248 -10.58 -8.55 47.21
CA GLN A 248 -9.87 -8.69 48.50
C GLN A 248 -8.91 -9.91 48.58
N ASP A 249 -8.83 -10.72 47.52
CA ASP A 249 -8.04 -11.97 47.42
C ASP A 249 -6.64 -11.81 46.79
N ASP A 250 -6.21 -10.61 46.39
CA ASP A 250 -4.89 -10.41 45.77
C ASP A 250 -3.77 -10.37 46.85
N VAL A 251 -3.06 -11.50 47.00
CA VAL A 251 -1.99 -11.72 48.01
C VAL A 251 -0.80 -10.76 47.83
N TYR A 252 -0.61 -10.26 46.61
CA TYR A 252 0.43 -9.30 46.27
C TYR A 252 -0.25 -7.94 46.06
N GLY A 253 -0.07 -7.01 46.99
CA GLY A 253 -0.69 -5.68 46.93
C GLY A 253 -0.41 -4.91 45.63
N VAL A 254 -1.02 -3.73 45.48
CA VAL A 254 -0.97 -2.96 44.22
C VAL A 254 0.46 -2.56 43.84
N SER A 255 0.93 -3.02 42.68
CA SER A 255 2.25 -2.67 42.14
C SER A 255 2.29 -1.20 41.69
N VAL A 256 3.40 -0.51 41.98
CA VAL A 256 3.64 0.88 41.54
C VAL A 256 3.56 1.02 40.01
N GLN A 257 3.93 -0.01 39.25
CA GLN A 257 3.83 0.03 37.79
C GLN A 257 2.38 -0.09 37.30
N GLU A 258 1.52 -0.77 38.06
CA GLU A 258 0.11 -0.94 37.75
C GLU A 258 -0.67 0.35 38.01
N THR A 259 -0.34 1.06 39.09
CA THR A 259 -0.91 2.39 39.37
C THR A 259 -0.51 3.41 38.30
N ILE A 260 0.73 3.38 37.81
CA ILE A 260 1.19 4.25 36.72
C ILE A 260 0.45 3.93 35.41
N ARG A 261 0.25 2.65 35.06
CA ARG A 261 -0.50 2.27 33.85
C ARG A 261 -1.97 2.68 33.94
N ALA A 262 -2.62 2.43 35.08
CA ALA A 262 -4.02 2.80 35.30
C ALA A 262 -4.21 4.32 35.23
N ARG A 263 -3.27 5.09 35.81
CA ARG A 263 -3.22 6.55 35.69
C ARG A 263 -3.10 6.99 34.23
N ASN A 264 -2.12 6.44 33.50
CA ASN A 264 -1.90 6.82 32.10
C ASN A 264 -3.10 6.48 31.21
N LYS A 265 -3.76 5.34 31.46
CA LYS A 265 -5.02 4.97 30.78
C LYS A 265 -6.12 5.97 31.11
N ALA A 266 -6.32 6.32 32.38
CA ALA A 266 -7.33 7.30 32.78
C ALA A 266 -7.11 8.70 32.19
N ILE A 267 -5.86 9.16 32.10
CA ILE A 267 -5.50 10.43 31.45
C ILE A 267 -5.77 10.36 29.94
N ALA A 268 -5.41 9.25 29.29
CA ALA A 268 -5.68 9.05 27.86
C ALA A 268 -7.19 9.01 27.57
N ASP A 269 -7.96 8.29 28.38
CA ASP A 269 -9.42 8.18 28.25
C ASP A 269 -10.11 9.52 28.49
N ALA A 270 -9.63 10.32 29.45
CA ALA A 270 -10.15 11.67 29.70
C ALA A 270 -9.85 12.62 28.53
N ALA A 271 -8.62 12.62 28.02
CA ALA A 271 -8.23 13.42 26.86
C ALA A 271 -9.00 13.00 25.58
N GLU A 272 -9.32 11.71 25.42
CA GLU A 272 -10.14 11.24 24.30
C GLU A 272 -11.59 11.73 24.41
N ARG A 273 -12.16 11.76 25.63
CA ARG A 273 -13.51 12.32 25.87
C ARG A 273 -13.55 13.82 25.59
N GLU A 274 -12.55 14.56 26.05
CA GLU A 274 -12.46 16.01 25.79
C GLU A 274 -12.36 16.31 24.30
N ARG A 275 -11.53 15.57 23.55
CA ARG A 275 -11.46 15.69 22.09
C ARG A 275 -12.77 15.33 21.40
N ALA A 276 -13.47 14.30 21.89
CA ALA A 276 -14.75 13.90 21.35
C ALA A 276 -15.83 14.96 21.61
N GLU A 277 -15.82 15.58 22.79
CA GLU A 277 -16.71 16.70 23.13
C GLU A 277 -16.37 17.96 22.31
N GLN A 278 -15.10 18.33 22.18
CA GLN A 278 -14.66 19.43 21.31
C GLN A 278 -15.14 19.21 19.88
N LYS A 279 -14.89 18.03 19.33
CA LYS A 279 -15.35 17.70 17.98
C LYS A 279 -16.88 17.76 17.86
N ARG A 280 -17.61 17.32 18.88
CA ARG A 280 -19.08 17.42 18.91
C ARG A 280 -19.54 18.88 18.90
N LEU A 281 -18.89 19.73 19.69
CA LEU A 281 -19.17 21.17 19.76
C LEU A 281 -18.82 21.87 18.44
N GLU A 282 -17.68 21.53 17.81
CA GLU A 282 -17.29 22.00 16.48
C GLU A 282 -18.31 21.58 15.42
N ASP A 283 -18.74 20.32 15.43
CA ASP A 283 -19.75 19.79 14.52
C ASP A 283 -21.13 20.49 14.74
N GLU A 284 -21.51 20.74 16.00
CA GLU A 284 -22.72 21.47 16.39
C GLU A 284 -22.66 22.95 15.96
N GLU A 285 -21.53 23.62 16.17
CA GLU A 285 -21.28 25.01 15.78
C GLU A 285 -21.27 25.15 14.25
N TRP A 286 -20.58 24.25 13.55
CA TRP A 286 -20.58 24.18 12.09
C TRP A 286 -21.99 23.96 11.54
N ALA A 287 -22.80 23.10 12.18
CA ALA A 287 -24.19 22.88 11.81
C ALA A 287 -25.06 24.12 12.05
N ARG A 288 -24.81 24.87 13.13
CA ARG A 288 -25.49 26.13 13.46
C ARG A 288 -25.17 27.25 12.47
N LEU A 289 -23.90 27.34 12.05
CA LEU A 289 -23.43 28.32 11.07
C LEU A 289 -23.91 28.01 9.64
N ASN A 290 -24.23 26.74 9.33
CA ASN A 290 -24.67 26.29 8.01
C ASN A 290 -26.05 25.60 8.01
N PRO A 291 -27.16 26.29 8.37
CA PRO A 291 -28.47 25.67 8.50
C PRO A 291 -29.08 25.18 7.17
N ALA A 292 -28.75 25.82 6.03
CA ALA A 292 -29.10 25.34 4.68
C ALA A 292 -27.97 24.50 4.04
N GLY A 293 -26.74 24.66 4.53
CA GLY A 293 -25.53 24.01 4.02
C GLY A 293 -25.30 22.60 4.55
N THR A 294 -25.87 22.20 5.69
CA THR A 294 -25.72 20.85 6.27
C THR A 294 -26.16 19.71 5.34
N LYS A 295 -27.23 19.92 4.54
CA LYS A 295 -27.62 18.95 3.51
C LYS A 295 -26.74 19.02 2.25
N LEU A 296 -26.31 20.21 1.82
CA LEU A 296 -25.44 20.38 0.63
C LEU A 296 -23.97 20.02 0.86
N ALA A 297 -23.49 20.13 2.09
CA ALA A 297 -22.10 19.85 2.47
C ALA A 297 -21.86 18.36 2.73
N THR A 298 -22.91 17.60 3.07
CA THR A 298 -22.85 16.12 3.16
C THR A 298 -22.97 15.43 1.80
N LEU A 299 -23.32 16.18 0.75
CA LEU A 299 -23.30 15.75 -0.64
C LEU A 299 -21.89 15.86 -1.22
N PRO A 300 -21.45 14.88 -2.03
CA PRO A 300 -20.21 15.02 -2.79
C PRO A 300 -20.29 16.25 -3.70
N GLU A 301 -19.14 16.87 -4.01
CA GLU A 301 -19.05 18.11 -4.79
C GLU A 301 -19.84 18.02 -6.12
N GLN A 302 -19.76 16.87 -6.78
CA GLN A 302 -20.47 16.54 -8.02
C GLN A 302 -22.01 16.47 -7.86
N ALA A 303 -22.51 16.28 -6.64
CA ALA A 303 -23.94 16.15 -6.34
C ALA A 303 -24.59 17.47 -5.91
N ARG A 304 -23.82 18.55 -5.76
CA ARG A 304 -24.35 19.88 -5.44
C ARG A 304 -25.18 20.46 -6.59
N ASP A 305 -24.83 20.10 -7.82
CA ASP A 305 -25.50 20.52 -9.04
C ASP A 305 -26.67 19.60 -9.46
N TRP A 306 -26.93 18.51 -8.70
CA TRP A 306 -28.04 17.59 -8.98
C TRP A 306 -29.39 18.23 -8.67
N THR A 307 -30.44 17.72 -9.31
CA THR A 307 -31.81 18.17 -9.03
C THR A 307 -32.21 17.82 -7.57
N PRO A 308 -33.13 18.57 -6.94
CA PRO A 308 -33.54 18.28 -5.56
C PRO A 308 -34.04 16.84 -5.34
N VAL A 309 -34.69 16.26 -6.35
CA VAL A 309 -35.18 14.87 -6.33
C VAL A 309 -34.02 13.85 -6.35
N GLU A 310 -32.97 14.12 -7.12
CA GLU A 310 -31.78 13.27 -7.16
C GLU A 310 -30.99 13.36 -5.85
N GLN A 311 -30.89 14.55 -5.27
CA GLN A 311 -30.27 14.76 -3.96
C GLN A 311 -31.02 13.98 -2.86
N GLU A 312 -32.36 14.04 -2.85
CA GLU A 312 -33.18 13.29 -1.89
C GLU A 312 -32.98 11.77 -2.02
N LYS A 313 -33.03 11.23 -3.24
CA LYS A 313 -32.77 9.79 -3.50
C LYS A 313 -31.37 9.37 -3.06
N TYR A 314 -30.38 10.22 -3.29
CA TYR A 314 -29.02 9.96 -2.83
C TYR A 314 -28.95 9.90 -1.30
N MET A 315 -29.56 10.87 -0.61
CA MET A 315 -29.58 10.91 0.85
C MET A 315 -30.32 9.71 1.45
N GLU A 316 -31.44 9.29 0.85
CA GLU A 316 -32.14 8.06 1.23
C GLU A 316 -31.24 6.83 1.04
N SER A 317 -30.56 6.73 -0.11
CA SER A 317 -29.64 5.62 -0.39
C SER A 317 -28.46 5.58 0.59
N LYS A 318 -27.93 6.76 0.97
CA LYS A 318 -26.84 6.93 1.93
C LYS A 318 -27.30 6.56 3.34
N ALA A 319 -28.46 7.03 3.77
CA ALA A 319 -29.05 6.68 5.07
C ALA A 319 -29.28 5.17 5.18
N LYS A 320 -29.78 4.54 4.11
CA LYS A 320 -29.95 3.08 4.05
C LYS A 320 -28.61 2.35 4.10
N LEU A 321 -27.57 2.87 3.44
CA LEU A 321 -26.21 2.33 3.50
C LEU A 321 -25.62 2.43 4.92
N GLU A 322 -25.85 3.55 5.60
CA GLU A 322 -25.45 3.75 7.00
C GLU A 322 -26.18 2.78 7.93
N GLU A 323 -27.47 2.53 7.70
CA GLU A 323 -28.23 1.52 8.44
C GLU A 323 -27.65 0.11 8.24
N TYR A 324 -27.35 -0.28 6.99
CA TYR A 324 -26.70 -1.56 6.71
C TYR A 324 -25.32 -1.66 7.36
N THR A 325 -24.58 -0.56 7.38
CA THR A 325 -23.26 -0.49 8.04
C THR A 325 -23.41 -0.70 9.54
N LYS A 326 -24.31 0.04 10.20
CA LYS A 326 -24.61 -0.13 11.64
C LYS A 326 -25.04 -1.57 11.96
N ARG A 327 -25.86 -2.18 11.11
CA ARG A 327 -26.30 -3.59 11.27
C ARG A 327 -25.17 -4.61 11.09
N ALA A 328 -24.17 -4.28 10.27
CA ALA A 328 -23.04 -5.16 9.96
C ALA A 328 -21.85 -4.97 10.91
N THR A 329 -21.77 -3.83 11.60
CA THR A 329 -20.81 -3.54 12.66
C THR A 329 -21.27 -4.21 13.96
N SER A 330 -20.33 -4.80 14.70
CA SER A 330 -20.58 -5.36 16.03
C SER A 330 -20.55 -4.27 17.10
N ASP A 331 -21.36 -4.40 18.15
CA ASP A 331 -21.42 -3.46 19.30
C ASP A 331 -20.18 -3.54 20.24
N ILE A 332 -19.15 -4.30 19.85
CA ILE A 332 -17.99 -4.61 20.67
C ILE A 332 -16.93 -3.53 20.47
N GLN A 333 -16.67 -2.74 21.53
CA GLN A 333 -15.66 -1.70 21.53
C GLN A 333 -14.26 -2.24 21.85
N GLU A 334 -14.15 -3.20 22.78
CA GLU A 334 -12.88 -3.85 23.16
C GLU A 334 -12.96 -5.37 22.93
N PRO A 335 -11.86 -6.01 22.48
CA PRO A 335 -11.83 -7.47 22.33
C PRO A 335 -12.20 -8.18 23.64
N PRO A 336 -13.06 -9.20 23.62
CA PRO A 336 -13.42 -9.93 24.83
C PRO A 336 -12.19 -10.59 25.46
N GLU A 337 -12.08 -10.51 26.79
CA GLU A 337 -11.08 -11.23 27.57
C GLU A 337 -11.46 -12.72 27.58
N MET A 338 -10.65 -13.54 26.93
CA MET A 338 -10.84 -15.00 26.86
C MET A 338 -9.49 -15.68 26.75
N GLY A 339 -9.42 -16.91 27.29
CA GLY A 339 -8.23 -17.73 27.23
C GLY A 339 -7.86 -18.11 25.79
N HIS A 340 -6.59 -18.46 25.55
CA HIS A 340 -6.11 -18.79 24.21
C HIS A 340 -6.84 -20.00 23.61
N TRP A 341 -7.15 -21.02 24.41
CA TRP A 341 -7.88 -22.20 23.96
C TRP A 341 -9.35 -21.92 23.68
N GLU A 342 -9.99 -21.11 24.51
CA GLU A 342 -11.37 -20.67 24.28
C GLU A 342 -11.48 -19.87 22.97
N ARG A 343 -10.47 -19.04 22.69
CA ARG A 343 -10.40 -18.24 21.46
C ARG A 343 -10.14 -19.09 20.23
N PHE A 344 -9.11 -19.94 20.24
CA PHE A 344 -8.63 -20.61 19.02
C PHE A 344 -9.03 -22.09 18.91
N GLY A 345 -9.50 -22.72 19.97
CA GLY A 345 -9.74 -24.17 20.02
C GLY A 345 -10.65 -24.65 18.90
N SER A 346 -11.76 -23.95 18.66
CA SER A 346 -12.70 -24.30 17.57
C SER A 346 -12.05 -24.19 16.18
N CYS A 347 -11.21 -23.17 15.97
CA CYS A 347 -10.51 -22.96 14.70
C CYS A 347 -9.38 -23.99 14.50
N ILE A 348 -8.66 -24.35 15.57
CA ILE A 348 -7.62 -25.39 15.54
C ILE A 348 -8.24 -26.75 15.22
N LEU A 349 -9.36 -27.10 15.87
CA LEU A 349 -10.08 -28.34 15.60
C LEU A 349 -10.58 -28.39 14.16
N THR A 350 -11.12 -27.28 13.65
CA THR A 350 -11.58 -27.19 12.25
C THR A 350 -10.41 -27.32 11.28
N ALA A 351 -9.28 -26.65 11.54
CA ALA A 351 -8.08 -26.77 10.71
C ALA A 351 -7.55 -28.21 10.69
N GLY A 352 -7.48 -28.87 11.86
CA GLY A 352 -7.10 -30.27 11.98
C GLY A 352 -8.04 -31.20 11.21
N ALA A 353 -9.36 -31.00 11.35
CA ALA A 353 -10.35 -31.78 10.61
C ALA A 353 -10.22 -31.60 9.10
N VAL A 354 -10.04 -30.37 8.61
CA VAL A 354 -9.84 -30.08 7.18
C VAL A 354 -8.57 -30.75 6.65
N VAL A 355 -7.47 -30.72 7.41
CA VAL A 355 -6.22 -31.39 7.02
C VAL A 355 -6.42 -32.90 6.96
N VAL A 356 -6.99 -33.52 7.99
CA VAL A 356 -7.21 -34.97 8.04
C VAL A 356 -8.15 -35.43 6.92
N VAL A 357 -9.31 -34.79 6.76
CA VAL A 357 -10.26 -35.10 5.70
C VAL A 357 -9.65 -34.87 4.33
N GLY A 358 -8.88 -33.79 4.16
CA GLY A 358 -8.17 -33.50 2.91
C GLY A 358 -7.14 -34.57 2.55
N LEU A 359 -6.33 -35.03 3.51
CA LEU A 359 -5.35 -36.08 3.29
C LEU A 359 -6.00 -37.45 3.01
N ILE A 360 -7.08 -37.79 3.72
CA ILE A 360 -7.87 -39.00 3.43
C ILE A 360 -8.44 -38.91 2.01
N PHE A 361 -9.01 -37.76 1.65
CA PHE A 361 -9.52 -37.53 0.31
C PHE A 361 -8.42 -37.65 -0.74
N ALA A 362 -7.22 -37.10 -0.49
CA ALA A 362 -6.07 -37.24 -1.37
C ALA A 362 -5.65 -38.71 -1.58
N ALA A 363 -5.70 -39.52 -0.52
CA ALA A 363 -5.33 -40.94 -0.59
C ALA A 363 -6.38 -41.82 -1.30
N VAL A 364 -7.68 -41.49 -1.14
CA VAL A 364 -8.78 -42.33 -1.63
C VAL A 364 -9.28 -41.90 -3.01
N TYR A 365 -9.12 -40.62 -3.37
CA TYR A 365 -9.69 -40.06 -4.60
C TYR A 365 -9.08 -40.65 -5.87
N LYS A 366 -9.95 -41.17 -6.74
CA LYS A 366 -9.60 -41.62 -8.10
C LYS A 366 -10.31 -40.72 -9.13
N PRO A 367 -9.61 -40.19 -10.13
CA PRO A 367 -10.22 -39.31 -11.12
C PRO A 367 -11.24 -40.09 -11.96
N PRO A 368 -12.47 -39.56 -12.15
CA PRO A 368 -13.46 -40.22 -13.00
C PRO A 368 -13.01 -40.18 -14.48
N PRO A 369 -13.35 -41.21 -15.27
CA PRO A 369 -13.11 -41.19 -16.71
C PRO A 369 -13.95 -40.07 -17.37
N PRO A 370 -13.54 -39.56 -18.55
CA PRO A 370 -14.14 -38.37 -19.17
C PRO A 370 -15.67 -38.42 -19.35
N GLU A 371 -16.22 -39.61 -19.53
CA GLU A 371 -17.66 -39.85 -19.73
C GLU A 371 -18.54 -39.51 -18.52
N TYR A 372 -18.01 -39.61 -17.28
CA TYR A 372 -18.73 -39.24 -16.07
C TYR A 372 -18.39 -37.83 -15.57
N ARG A 373 -17.66 -37.03 -16.35
CA ARG A 373 -17.31 -35.64 -15.98
C ARG A 373 -18.40 -34.68 -16.43
N VAL A 374 -18.76 -33.75 -15.55
CA VAL A 374 -19.67 -32.61 -15.87
C VAL A 374 -19.14 -31.83 -17.07
N TRP A 375 -17.83 -31.60 -17.12
CA TRP A 375 -17.15 -31.01 -18.28
C TRP A 375 -16.22 -32.04 -18.92
N ARG A 376 -16.71 -32.65 -20.01
CA ARG A 376 -16.01 -33.72 -20.72
C ARG A 376 -14.71 -33.25 -21.38
N ASP A 377 -14.74 -32.09 -22.01
CA ASP A 377 -13.64 -31.58 -22.85
C ASP A 377 -12.63 -30.71 -22.10
N ILE A 378 -12.86 -30.48 -20.80
CA ILE A 378 -12.01 -29.61 -19.98
C ILE A 378 -11.04 -30.47 -19.16
N PRO A 379 -9.73 -30.15 -19.16
CA PRO A 379 -8.76 -30.82 -18.30
C PRO A 379 -9.17 -30.77 -16.82
N PRO A 380 -8.94 -31.84 -16.03
CA PRO A 380 -9.34 -31.90 -14.62
C PRO A 380 -8.82 -30.73 -13.77
N ALA A 381 -7.60 -30.24 -14.05
CA ALA A 381 -7.01 -29.08 -13.41
C ALA A 381 -7.82 -27.81 -13.69
N ALA A 382 -8.04 -27.51 -14.97
CA ALA A 382 -8.80 -26.35 -15.41
C ALA A 382 -10.22 -26.36 -14.81
N ALA A 383 -10.88 -27.51 -14.76
CA ALA A 383 -12.18 -27.68 -14.12
C ALA A 383 -12.17 -27.33 -12.62
N THR A 384 -11.18 -27.85 -11.88
CA THR A 384 -11.05 -27.59 -10.43
C THR A 384 -10.72 -26.13 -10.14
N LEU A 385 -9.77 -25.54 -10.88
CA LEU A 385 -9.41 -24.14 -10.69
C LEU A 385 -10.54 -23.20 -11.13
N ALA A 386 -11.24 -23.49 -12.24
CA ALA A 386 -12.40 -22.71 -12.66
C ALA A 386 -13.51 -22.72 -11.61
N ALA A 387 -13.74 -23.85 -10.93
CA ALA A 387 -14.70 -23.93 -9.83
C ALA A 387 -14.28 -23.07 -8.63
N LEU A 388 -13.01 -23.11 -8.23
CA LEU A 388 -12.49 -22.27 -7.13
C LEU A 388 -12.53 -20.78 -7.47
N ILE A 389 -12.17 -20.42 -8.70
CA ILE A 389 -12.25 -19.06 -9.21
C ILE A 389 -13.72 -18.60 -9.23
N GLY A 390 -14.64 -19.42 -9.74
CA GLY A 390 -16.06 -19.15 -9.73
C GLY A 390 -16.61 -18.90 -8.32
N ALA A 391 -16.23 -19.71 -7.34
CA ALA A 391 -16.58 -19.50 -5.93
C ALA A 391 -16.07 -18.15 -5.39
N ASN A 392 -14.84 -17.76 -5.73
CA ASN A 392 -14.29 -16.45 -5.36
C ASN A 392 -15.08 -15.29 -6.00
N PHE A 393 -15.48 -15.42 -7.27
CA PHE A 393 -16.30 -14.42 -7.94
C PHE A 393 -17.71 -14.31 -7.33
N ILE A 394 -18.31 -15.43 -6.93
CA ILE A 394 -19.61 -15.43 -6.24
C ILE A 394 -19.52 -14.68 -4.91
N VAL A 395 -18.47 -14.94 -4.11
CA VAL A 395 -18.27 -14.23 -2.84
C VAL A 395 -17.95 -12.75 -3.07
N TYR A 396 -17.15 -12.42 -4.09
CA TYR A 396 -16.91 -11.03 -4.50
C TYR A 396 -18.20 -10.31 -4.89
N ALA A 397 -19.09 -10.97 -5.64
CA ALA A 397 -20.40 -10.43 -5.99
C ALA A 397 -21.28 -10.27 -4.74
N ALA A 398 -21.25 -11.23 -3.81
CA ALA A 398 -21.97 -11.17 -2.54
C ALA A 398 -21.58 -9.92 -1.73
N TRP A 399 -20.31 -9.51 -1.74
CA TRP A 399 -19.85 -8.25 -1.11
C TRP A 399 -20.51 -6.98 -1.67
N LYS A 400 -21.11 -7.03 -2.87
CA LYS A 400 -21.83 -5.90 -3.47
C LYS A 400 -23.26 -5.75 -2.96
N PHE A 401 -23.76 -6.72 -2.20
CA PHE A 401 -25.11 -6.70 -1.63
C PHE A 401 -25.05 -6.41 -0.12
N PRO A 402 -25.43 -5.20 0.34
CA PRO A 402 -25.31 -4.80 1.74
C PRO A 402 -26.07 -5.69 2.73
N VAL A 403 -27.15 -6.33 2.27
CA VAL A 403 -27.94 -7.29 3.06
C VAL A 403 -27.09 -8.47 3.56
N LEU A 404 -26.04 -8.84 2.81
CA LEU A 404 -25.17 -9.97 3.15
C LEU A 404 -23.99 -9.59 4.04
N TRP A 405 -23.71 -8.31 4.27
CA TRP A 405 -22.50 -7.86 4.98
C TRP A 405 -22.37 -8.42 6.40
N LYS A 406 -23.47 -8.54 7.14
CA LYS A 406 -23.45 -9.15 8.48
C LYS A 406 -22.94 -10.59 8.44
N THR A 407 -23.43 -11.38 7.48
CA THR A 407 -23.02 -12.78 7.30
C THR A 407 -21.58 -12.86 6.78
N LEU A 408 -21.22 -12.04 5.80
CA LEU A 408 -19.88 -12.00 5.21
C LEU A 408 -18.81 -11.56 6.21
N ASN A 409 -19.09 -10.56 7.05
CA ASN A 409 -18.19 -10.15 8.12
C ASN A 409 -17.95 -11.29 9.12
N ARG A 410 -18.98 -12.08 9.45
CA ARG A 410 -18.87 -13.20 10.39
C ARG A 410 -18.17 -14.43 9.82
N MET A 411 -18.37 -14.72 8.53
CA MET A 411 -17.98 -15.99 7.89
C MET A 411 -16.82 -15.87 6.90
N PHE A 412 -16.55 -14.67 6.36
CA PHE A 412 -15.60 -14.44 5.27
C PHE A 412 -14.54 -13.38 5.63
N ILE A 413 -14.49 -12.93 6.88
CA ILE A 413 -13.37 -12.15 7.42
C ILE A 413 -12.84 -12.89 8.64
N PHE A 414 -11.53 -13.13 8.68
CA PHE A 414 -10.90 -13.74 9.84
C PHE A 414 -10.36 -12.67 10.78
N THR A 415 -11.01 -12.54 11.92
CA THR A 415 -10.67 -11.58 12.97
C THR A 415 -10.06 -12.32 14.16
N PRO A 416 -8.78 -12.09 14.51
CA PRO A 416 -8.12 -12.72 15.66
C PRO A 416 -8.84 -12.43 16.99
N ALA A 417 -9.47 -11.25 17.14
CA ALA A 417 -10.23 -10.93 18.35
C ALA A 417 -11.40 -11.91 18.59
N ILE A 418 -12.14 -12.30 17.55
CA ILE A 418 -13.29 -13.22 17.69
C ILE A 418 -13.27 -14.17 16.50
N PRO A 419 -12.34 -15.15 16.49
CA PRO A 419 -12.14 -15.99 15.32
C PRO A 419 -13.29 -16.99 15.23
N THR A 420 -13.99 -16.99 14.11
CA THR A 420 -15.02 -18.01 13.85
C THR A 420 -14.40 -19.16 13.07
N SER A 421 -14.83 -20.38 13.39
CA SER A 421 -14.28 -21.60 12.80
C SER A 421 -14.43 -21.61 11.29
N PHE A 422 -15.60 -21.22 10.78
CA PHE A 422 -15.84 -21.14 9.33
C PHE A 422 -15.01 -20.04 8.67
N ALA A 423 -14.78 -18.90 9.33
CA ALA A 423 -13.95 -17.83 8.75
C ALA A 423 -12.50 -18.24 8.53
N SER A 424 -12.00 -19.29 9.20
CA SER A 424 -10.66 -19.85 8.90
C SER A 424 -10.55 -20.40 7.46
N ILE A 425 -11.68 -20.80 6.86
CA ILE A 425 -11.78 -21.26 5.47
C ILE A 425 -12.32 -20.13 4.59
N GLY A 426 -13.43 -19.51 5.01
CA GLY A 426 -14.18 -18.55 4.21
C GLY A 426 -13.35 -17.31 3.84
N ASN A 427 -12.41 -16.89 4.69
CA ASN A 427 -11.58 -15.73 4.40
C ASN A 427 -10.77 -15.87 3.10
N ALA A 428 -10.39 -17.10 2.72
CA ALA A 428 -9.61 -17.36 1.51
C ALA A 428 -10.40 -17.05 0.23
N PHE A 429 -11.73 -17.05 0.30
CA PHE A 429 -12.62 -16.73 -0.83
C PHE A 429 -13.02 -15.25 -0.86
N SER A 430 -12.63 -14.47 0.14
CA SER A 430 -13.16 -13.13 0.38
C SER A 430 -12.30 -12.04 -0.24
N HIS A 431 -12.85 -11.32 -1.21
CA HIS A 431 -12.18 -10.19 -1.87
C HIS A 431 -13.16 -9.00 -1.97
N GLN A 432 -12.74 -7.82 -1.53
CA GLN A 432 -13.58 -6.61 -1.60
C GLN A 432 -13.24 -5.71 -2.79
N LYS A 433 -11.97 -5.72 -3.23
CA LYS A 433 -11.46 -4.91 -4.35
C LYS A 433 -11.24 -5.76 -5.60
N PHE A 434 -11.62 -5.24 -6.76
CA PHE A 434 -11.51 -5.96 -8.05
C PHE A 434 -10.05 -6.35 -8.36
N TRP A 435 -9.11 -5.41 -8.27
CA TRP A 435 -7.70 -5.69 -8.53
C TRP A 435 -7.08 -6.70 -7.57
N HIS A 436 -7.58 -6.75 -6.32
CA HIS A 436 -7.13 -7.76 -5.37
C HIS A 436 -7.59 -9.16 -5.80
N LEU A 437 -8.86 -9.30 -6.21
CA LEU A 437 -9.38 -10.55 -6.76
C LEU A 437 -8.63 -10.97 -8.03
N ALA A 438 -8.50 -10.07 -9.01
CA ALA A 438 -7.89 -10.36 -10.30
C ALA A 438 -6.46 -10.91 -10.16
N ASN A 439 -5.62 -10.26 -9.34
CA ASN A 439 -4.25 -10.71 -9.12
C ASN A 439 -4.22 -12.11 -8.47
N ASN A 440 -5.07 -12.36 -7.47
CA ASN A 440 -5.15 -13.68 -6.83
C ASN A 440 -5.58 -14.78 -7.80
N MET A 441 -6.57 -14.51 -8.65
CA MET A 441 -7.07 -15.50 -9.60
C MET A 441 -6.05 -15.81 -10.70
N VAL A 442 -5.26 -14.82 -11.14
CA VAL A 442 -4.16 -15.04 -12.09
C VAL A 442 -3.09 -15.96 -11.49
N PHE A 443 -2.63 -15.69 -10.25
CA PHE A 443 -1.65 -16.57 -9.60
C PHE A 443 -2.21 -17.97 -9.34
N LEU A 444 -3.47 -18.06 -8.87
CA LEU A 444 -4.15 -19.33 -8.67
C LEU A 444 -4.25 -20.13 -9.96
N TRP A 445 -4.53 -19.48 -11.10
CA TRP A 445 -4.59 -20.17 -12.38
C TRP A 445 -3.22 -20.63 -12.85
N LEU A 446 -2.21 -19.75 -12.85
CA LEU A 446 -0.89 -20.04 -13.40
C LEU A 446 -0.14 -21.13 -12.60
N VAL A 447 -0.13 -21.00 -11.28
CA VAL A 447 0.59 -21.94 -10.40
C VAL A 447 -0.29 -23.14 -10.06
N GLY A 448 -1.58 -22.90 -9.81
CA GLY A 448 -2.49 -23.94 -9.35
C GLY A 448 -2.77 -25.00 -10.40
N THR A 449 -2.86 -24.64 -11.70
CA THR A 449 -3.03 -25.64 -12.77
C THR A 449 -1.82 -26.58 -12.87
N ARG A 450 -0.60 -26.02 -12.83
CA ARG A 450 0.64 -26.81 -12.87
C ARG A 450 0.77 -27.73 -11.66
N LEU A 451 0.65 -27.17 -10.46
CA LEU A 451 0.69 -27.96 -9.23
C LEU A 451 -0.38 -29.06 -9.24
N HIS A 452 -1.60 -28.77 -9.69
CA HIS A 452 -2.66 -29.77 -9.80
C HIS A 452 -2.29 -30.90 -10.77
N ASP A 453 -1.66 -30.60 -11.91
CA ASP A 453 -1.21 -31.63 -12.85
C ASP A 453 -0.11 -32.52 -12.24
N ASP A 454 0.74 -31.98 -11.37
CA ASP A 454 1.81 -32.74 -10.70
C ASP A 454 1.29 -33.66 -9.58
N ILE A 455 0.43 -33.15 -8.68
CA ILE A 455 -0.01 -33.89 -7.48
C ILE A 455 -1.42 -34.49 -7.58
N GLY A 456 -2.17 -34.10 -8.61
CA GLY A 456 -3.56 -34.51 -8.81
C GLY A 456 -4.57 -33.74 -7.94
N ARG A 457 -5.87 -33.95 -8.24
CA ARG A 457 -6.98 -33.18 -7.64
C ARG A 457 -7.09 -33.31 -6.13
N GLY A 458 -6.98 -34.55 -5.61
CA GLY A 458 -7.17 -34.82 -4.19
C GLY A 458 -6.13 -34.11 -3.33
N ALA A 459 -4.85 -34.29 -3.68
CA ALA A 459 -3.73 -33.61 -3.04
C ALA A 459 -3.81 -32.09 -3.21
N PHE A 460 -4.17 -31.60 -4.41
CA PHE A 460 -4.35 -30.16 -4.65
C PHE A 460 -5.40 -29.52 -3.73
N LEU A 461 -6.58 -30.15 -3.59
CA LEU A 461 -7.64 -29.63 -2.71
C LEU A 461 -7.22 -29.72 -1.23
N ALA A 462 -6.53 -30.78 -0.82
CA ALA A 462 -5.98 -30.91 0.53
C ALA A 462 -4.99 -29.77 0.84
N THR A 463 -4.07 -29.47 -0.10
CA THR A 463 -3.15 -28.34 0.02
C THR A 463 -3.90 -27.01 0.04
N TYR A 464 -4.86 -26.77 -0.86
CA TYR A 464 -5.59 -25.50 -0.93
C TYR A 464 -6.34 -25.19 0.38
N PHE A 465 -7.20 -26.11 0.84
CA PHE A 465 -8.01 -25.90 2.04
C PHE A 465 -7.18 -26.02 3.33
N GLY A 466 -6.20 -26.93 3.36
CA GLY A 466 -5.27 -27.06 4.48
C GLY A 466 -4.45 -25.79 4.68
N THR A 467 -3.90 -25.22 3.61
CA THR A 467 -3.20 -23.93 3.65
C THR A 467 -4.12 -22.80 4.09
N ALA A 468 -5.36 -22.72 3.59
CA ALA A 468 -6.32 -21.68 3.99
C ALA A 468 -6.53 -21.65 5.52
N CYS A 469 -6.85 -22.80 6.12
CA CYS A 469 -7.10 -22.91 7.55
C CYS A 469 -5.83 -22.66 8.38
N LEU A 470 -4.75 -23.40 8.08
CA LEU A 470 -3.55 -23.37 8.90
C LEU A 470 -2.86 -22.00 8.83
N ALA A 471 -2.79 -21.37 7.66
CA ALA A 471 -2.19 -20.05 7.53
C ALA A 471 -2.94 -19.01 8.37
N SER A 472 -4.28 -19.02 8.32
CA SER A 472 -5.14 -18.10 9.06
C SER A 472 -4.98 -18.27 10.57
N VAL A 473 -5.08 -19.52 11.04
CA VAL A 473 -4.99 -19.84 12.48
C VAL A 473 -3.60 -19.53 13.02
N SER A 474 -2.54 -19.99 12.34
CA SER A 474 -1.16 -19.75 12.78
C SER A 474 -0.81 -18.26 12.80
N ALA A 475 -1.20 -17.49 11.78
CA ALA A 475 -0.95 -16.06 11.75
C ALA A 475 -1.69 -15.29 12.85
N ALA A 476 -2.94 -15.66 13.16
CA ALA A 476 -3.67 -15.05 14.26
C ALA A 476 -3.09 -15.40 15.63
N MET A 477 -2.64 -16.66 15.83
CA MET A 477 -1.96 -17.05 17.06
C MET A 477 -0.69 -16.23 17.26
N VAL A 478 0.15 -16.08 16.24
CA VAL A 478 1.36 -15.24 16.32
C VAL A 478 1.00 -13.80 16.67
N ARG A 479 -0.01 -13.22 16.02
CA ARG A 479 -0.41 -11.84 16.28
C ARG A 479 -0.91 -11.61 17.70
N ILE A 480 -1.73 -12.51 18.24
CA ILE A 480 -2.27 -12.34 19.59
C ILE A 480 -1.20 -12.67 20.64
N ILE A 481 -0.52 -13.80 20.50
CA ILE A 481 0.38 -14.33 21.53
C ILE A 481 1.71 -13.55 21.52
N ALA A 482 2.34 -13.38 20.36
CA ALA A 482 3.66 -12.75 20.27
C ALA A 482 3.58 -11.22 20.14
N LEU A 483 2.61 -10.70 19.39
CA LEU A 483 2.55 -9.27 19.07
C LEU A 483 1.49 -8.48 19.85
N LYS A 484 0.62 -9.15 20.60
CA LYS A 484 -0.51 -8.54 21.32
C LYS A 484 -1.40 -7.64 20.44
N GLN A 485 -1.53 -8.00 19.16
CA GLN A 485 -2.31 -7.27 18.16
C GLN A 485 -3.65 -7.97 17.91
N MET A 486 -4.75 -7.38 18.38
CA MET A 486 -6.10 -7.97 18.24
C MET A 486 -6.97 -7.32 17.16
N THR A 487 -6.63 -6.10 16.71
CA THR A 487 -7.43 -5.30 15.76
C THR A 487 -7.14 -5.60 14.29
N PHE A 488 -6.44 -6.69 14.00
CA PHE A 488 -6.07 -7.06 12.64
C PHE A 488 -7.19 -7.88 11.98
N ASN A 489 -7.46 -7.69 10.69
CA ASN A 489 -8.42 -8.51 9.94
C ASN A 489 -7.75 -9.10 8.70
N SER A 490 -7.95 -10.40 8.46
CA SER A 490 -7.41 -11.09 7.29
C SER A 490 -8.51 -11.50 6.32
N LEU A 491 -8.29 -11.23 5.03
CA LEU A 491 -9.14 -11.65 3.92
C LEU A 491 -8.32 -11.77 2.62
N GLY A 492 -8.67 -12.75 1.80
CA GLY A 492 -8.12 -12.94 0.45
C GLY A 492 -7.39 -14.27 0.29
N ALA A 493 -7.33 -14.73 -0.97
CA ALA A 493 -6.67 -15.99 -1.34
C ALA A 493 -5.14 -15.92 -1.34
N SER A 494 -4.54 -14.78 -0.98
CA SER A 494 -3.13 -14.51 -1.25
C SER A 494 -2.17 -15.31 -0.36
N GLY A 495 -2.58 -15.62 0.88
CA GLY A 495 -1.87 -16.58 1.73
C GLY A 495 -1.89 -17.99 1.14
N VAL A 496 -3.03 -18.39 0.57
CA VAL A 496 -3.17 -19.67 -0.13
C VAL A 496 -2.33 -19.70 -1.40
N ALA A 497 -2.37 -18.64 -2.21
CA ALA A 497 -1.56 -18.53 -3.43
C ALA A 497 -0.07 -18.66 -3.16
N LEU A 498 0.45 -18.00 -2.11
CA LEU A 498 1.85 -18.18 -1.69
C LEU A 498 2.13 -19.59 -1.15
N GLY A 499 1.16 -20.23 -0.49
CA GLY A 499 1.30 -21.63 -0.12
C GLY A 499 1.35 -22.57 -1.32
N LEU A 500 0.54 -22.37 -2.35
CA LEU A 500 0.62 -23.15 -3.60
C LEU A 500 1.97 -22.92 -4.31
N ILE A 501 2.47 -21.69 -4.31
CA ILE A 501 3.82 -21.34 -4.77
C ILE A 501 4.88 -22.11 -3.97
N GLY A 502 4.75 -22.12 -2.64
CA GLY A 502 5.64 -22.89 -1.75
C GLY A 502 5.63 -24.38 -2.07
N ALA A 503 4.45 -24.97 -2.24
CA ALA A 503 4.30 -26.38 -2.58
C ALA A 503 4.94 -26.71 -3.94
N TYR A 504 4.62 -25.91 -4.97
CA TYR A 504 5.13 -26.09 -6.33
C TYR A 504 6.65 -26.00 -6.41
N PHE A 505 7.26 -24.94 -5.87
CA PHE A 505 8.71 -24.79 -5.92
C PHE A 505 9.46 -25.72 -4.96
N THR A 506 8.77 -26.33 -4.00
CA THR A 506 9.35 -27.41 -3.18
C THR A 506 9.49 -28.70 -3.99
N ILE A 507 8.45 -29.06 -4.76
CA ILE A 507 8.47 -30.21 -5.66
C ILE A 507 9.50 -29.99 -6.78
N HIS A 508 9.51 -28.81 -7.38
CA HIS A 508 10.41 -28.44 -8.48
C HIS A 508 11.70 -27.75 -8.01
N ARG A 509 12.17 -28.01 -6.79
CA ARG A 509 13.30 -27.28 -6.19
C ARG A 509 14.60 -27.34 -6.99
N SER A 510 14.82 -28.45 -7.70
CA SER A 510 16.02 -28.72 -8.50
C SER A 510 15.81 -28.51 -10.00
N ASP A 511 14.62 -28.07 -10.43
CA ASP A 511 14.36 -27.82 -11.83
C ASP A 511 14.81 -26.41 -12.24
N ASP A 512 15.36 -26.34 -13.44
CA ASP A 512 15.79 -25.10 -14.09
C ASP A 512 14.55 -24.47 -14.77
N ILE A 513 14.13 -23.31 -14.27
CA ILE A 513 12.89 -22.65 -14.69
C ILE A 513 13.23 -21.43 -15.51
N HIS A 514 12.74 -21.39 -16.75
CA HIS A 514 12.91 -20.24 -17.64
C HIS A 514 11.91 -19.14 -17.30
N VAL A 515 12.43 -17.95 -17.05
CA VAL A 515 11.62 -16.75 -16.80
C VAL A 515 11.60 -15.94 -18.07
N TRP A 516 10.42 -15.73 -18.65
CA TRP A 516 10.24 -14.89 -19.83
C TRP A 516 10.91 -13.51 -19.73
N LEU A 517 10.97 -12.94 -18.52
CA LEU A 517 11.53 -11.62 -18.26
C LEU A 517 13.07 -11.58 -18.31
N LEU A 518 13.73 -12.74 -18.18
CA LEU A 518 15.17 -12.85 -18.23
C LEU A 518 15.62 -13.28 -19.64
N PRO A 519 16.88 -13.04 -20.01
CA PRO A 519 17.42 -13.56 -21.26
C PRO A 519 17.18 -15.06 -21.39
N GLU A 520 17.01 -15.58 -22.60
CA GLU A 520 16.61 -16.98 -22.84
C GLU A 520 17.57 -18.02 -22.23
N TYR A 521 18.84 -17.65 -22.07
CA TYR A 521 19.88 -18.45 -21.41
C TYR A 521 19.87 -18.39 -19.87
N ALA A 522 19.09 -17.48 -19.27
CA ALA A 522 19.00 -17.31 -17.83
C ALA A 522 17.96 -18.26 -17.25
N VAL A 523 18.44 -19.38 -16.72
CA VAL A 523 17.64 -20.31 -15.92
C VAL A 523 17.74 -19.93 -14.45
N VAL A 524 16.60 -19.95 -13.76
CA VAL A 524 16.55 -19.74 -12.32
C VAL A 524 16.08 -21.05 -11.68
N PRO A 525 16.84 -21.63 -10.75
CA PRO A 525 16.45 -22.89 -10.14
C PRO A 525 15.26 -22.70 -9.20
N GLY A 526 14.40 -23.72 -9.07
CA GLY A 526 13.20 -23.65 -8.24
C GLY A 526 13.44 -23.20 -6.79
N TYR A 527 14.54 -23.61 -6.16
CA TYR A 527 14.89 -23.17 -4.80
C TYR A 527 15.12 -21.65 -4.70
N ALA A 528 15.56 -20.99 -5.77
CA ALA A 528 15.76 -19.55 -5.78
C ALA A 528 14.40 -18.80 -5.78
N PHE A 529 13.39 -19.34 -6.47
CA PHE A 529 12.02 -18.81 -6.37
C PHE A 529 11.43 -19.01 -4.99
N LEU A 530 11.65 -20.17 -4.39
CA LEU A 530 11.21 -20.44 -3.03
C LEU A 530 11.86 -19.47 -2.04
N ALA A 531 13.18 -19.27 -2.12
CA ALA A 531 13.92 -18.30 -1.31
C ALA A 531 13.42 -16.86 -1.53
N MET A 532 13.13 -16.48 -2.77
CA MET A 532 12.55 -15.18 -3.10
C MET A 532 11.16 -14.99 -2.50
N ALA A 533 10.31 -16.03 -2.52
CA ALA A 533 8.99 -16.00 -1.87
C ALA A 533 9.12 -15.84 -0.35
N TYR A 534 10.06 -16.54 0.30
CA TYR A 534 10.35 -16.35 1.72
C TYR A 534 10.85 -14.93 2.00
N LEU A 535 11.79 -14.41 1.20
CA LEU A 535 12.32 -13.07 1.36
C LEU A 535 11.23 -11.99 1.20
N TYR A 536 10.32 -12.17 0.23
CA TYR A 536 9.18 -11.27 0.01
C TYR A 536 8.30 -11.14 1.25
N THR A 537 8.11 -12.24 1.99
CA THR A 537 7.31 -12.24 3.22
C THR A 537 8.10 -11.79 4.45
N LEU A 538 9.39 -12.12 4.56
CA LEU A 538 10.22 -11.82 5.72
C LEU A 538 10.68 -10.35 5.79
N VAL A 539 11.02 -9.72 4.67
CA VAL A 539 11.51 -8.33 4.65
C VAL A 539 10.54 -7.35 5.34
N PRO A 540 9.22 -7.40 5.05
CA PRO A 540 8.24 -6.56 5.74
C PRO A 540 8.03 -6.95 7.21
N LEU A 541 8.13 -8.24 7.56
CA LEU A 541 7.99 -8.72 8.93
C LEU A 541 9.14 -8.27 9.84
N LEU A 542 10.35 -8.16 9.29
CA LEU A 542 11.54 -7.66 10.00
C LEU A 542 11.61 -6.13 10.06
N GLY A 543 10.61 -5.42 9.55
CA GLY A 543 10.60 -3.95 9.55
C GLY A 543 11.62 -3.30 8.61
N LEU A 544 12.25 -4.07 7.72
CA LEU A 544 13.30 -3.60 6.81
C LEU A 544 12.74 -2.77 5.63
N ARG A 545 11.42 -2.73 5.46
CA ARG A 545 10.73 -1.94 4.42
C ARG A 545 10.35 -0.55 4.96
N LYS A 546 11.04 0.49 4.49
CA LYS A 546 10.71 1.92 4.75
C LYS A 546 9.80 2.48 3.65
N GLY A 547 8.68 3.11 4.01
CA GLY A 547 7.78 3.78 3.06
C GLY A 547 6.33 3.90 3.57
N PRO A 548 5.49 4.74 2.93
CA PRO A 548 4.12 4.97 3.36
C PRO A 548 3.29 3.67 3.23
N ARG A 549 2.74 3.21 4.36
CA ARG A 549 1.89 2.00 4.44
C ARG A 549 0.48 2.28 3.92
N LYS A 550 0.35 2.64 2.63
CA LYS A 550 -0.96 2.95 2.04
C LYS A 550 -1.88 1.73 1.94
N HIS A 551 -1.34 0.51 1.92
CA HIS A 551 -2.12 -0.74 1.90
C HIS A 551 -1.63 -1.69 3.00
N GLN A 552 -2.55 -2.15 3.86
CA GLN A 552 -2.26 -3.14 4.90
C GLN A 552 -2.25 -4.54 4.28
N ILE A 553 -1.07 -5.04 3.93
CA ILE A 553 -0.88 -6.42 3.45
C ILE A 553 -0.59 -7.32 4.66
N ASP A 554 -1.25 -8.47 4.72
CA ASP A 554 -1.12 -9.41 5.82
C ASP A 554 0.12 -10.32 5.73
N PHE A 555 1.32 -9.78 5.95
CA PHE A 555 2.56 -10.56 5.76
C PHE A 555 2.69 -11.82 6.64
N TRP A 556 2.05 -11.86 7.82
CA TRP A 556 2.08 -13.06 8.68
C TRP A 556 1.28 -14.22 8.07
N THR A 557 0.10 -13.96 7.51
CA THR A 557 -0.69 -15.00 6.83
C THR A 557 -0.01 -15.45 5.54
N HIS A 558 0.66 -14.53 4.82
CA HIS A 558 1.48 -14.87 3.66
C HIS A 558 2.65 -15.79 4.03
N PHE A 559 3.39 -15.47 5.10
CA PHE A 559 4.49 -16.29 5.60
C PHE A 559 4.02 -17.66 6.10
N ALA A 560 2.96 -17.70 6.91
CA ALA A 560 2.38 -18.94 7.41
C ALA A 560 1.86 -19.81 6.25
N GLY A 561 1.20 -19.21 5.25
CA GLY A 561 0.77 -19.90 4.04
C GLY A 561 1.93 -20.52 3.26
N LEU A 562 3.03 -19.78 3.08
CA LEU A 562 4.23 -20.28 2.44
C LEU A 562 4.85 -21.47 3.19
N VAL A 563 4.96 -21.39 4.52
CA VAL A 563 5.47 -22.49 5.37
C VAL A 563 4.60 -23.74 5.26
N VAL A 564 3.28 -23.59 5.37
CA VAL A 564 2.34 -24.71 5.25
C VAL A 564 2.39 -25.31 3.85
N GLY A 565 2.47 -24.48 2.81
CA GLY A 565 2.64 -24.89 1.43
C GLY A 565 3.91 -25.72 1.20
N THR A 566 5.05 -25.23 1.68
CA THR A 566 6.33 -25.96 1.65
C THR A 566 6.22 -27.31 2.35
N ALA A 567 5.54 -27.40 3.49
CA ALA A 567 5.31 -28.65 4.20
C ALA A 567 4.48 -29.65 3.38
N TYR A 568 3.38 -29.20 2.76
CA TYR A 568 2.59 -30.02 1.85
C TYR A 568 3.39 -30.45 0.61
N GLY A 569 4.17 -29.55 0.02
CA GLY A 569 5.06 -29.86 -1.10
C GLY A 569 6.08 -30.93 -0.74
N GLY A 570 6.72 -30.83 0.43
CA GLY A 570 7.65 -31.85 0.92
C GLY A 570 6.98 -33.19 1.24
N TYR A 571 5.76 -33.17 1.77
CA TYR A 571 4.97 -34.39 2.00
C TYR A 571 4.64 -35.09 0.68
N PHE A 572 4.09 -34.36 -0.29
CA PHE A 572 3.70 -34.93 -1.58
C PHE A 572 4.89 -35.31 -2.45
N SER A 573 6.00 -34.55 -2.40
CA SER A 573 7.27 -34.89 -3.08
C SER A 573 7.76 -36.28 -2.70
N ARG A 574 7.72 -36.60 -1.40
CA ARG A 574 8.11 -37.92 -0.87
C ARG A 574 7.09 -39.00 -1.23
N SER A 575 5.81 -38.74 -1.02
CA SER A 575 4.76 -39.75 -1.23
C SER A 575 4.57 -40.14 -2.70
N LEU A 576 4.86 -39.23 -3.63
CA LEU A 576 4.72 -39.43 -5.08
C LEU A 576 6.06 -39.72 -5.78
N GLY A 577 7.17 -39.78 -5.03
CA GLY A 577 8.48 -40.21 -5.55
C GLY A 577 9.27 -39.16 -6.35
N PHE A 578 8.91 -37.88 -6.27
CA PHE A 578 9.63 -36.80 -6.95
C PHE A 578 11.08 -36.64 -6.48
N ASP A 579 11.34 -36.88 -5.19
CA ASP A 579 12.70 -36.79 -4.62
C ASP A 579 13.67 -37.79 -5.26
N ASN A 580 13.19 -38.99 -5.60
CA ASN A 580 14.00 -40.03 -6.26
C ASN A 580 14.37 -39.60 -7.68
N ALA A 581 13.40 -39.09 -8.44
CA ALA A 581 13.63 -38.59 -9.79
C ALA A 581 14.60 -37.40 -9.82
N ALA A 582 14.48 -36.48 -8.87
CA ALA A 582 15.39 -35.35 -8.72
C ALA A 582 16.81 -35.79 -8.35
N SER A 583 16.96 -36.80 -7.49
CA SER A 583 18.26 -37.37 -7.12
C SER A 583 18.99 -37.95 -8.33
N VAL A 584 18.31 -38.78 -9.12
CA VAL A 584 18.86 -39.38 -10.35
C VAL A 584 19.29 -38.31 -11.36
N LYS A 585 18.46 -37.28 -11.57
CA LYS A 585 18.76 -36.16 -12.48
C LYS A 585 20.00 -35.37 -12.01
N ASN A 586 20.11 -35.11 -10.71
CA ASN A 586 21.27 -34.42 -10.14
C ASN A 586 22.54 -35.26 -10.27
N GLN A 587 22.46 -36.57 -10.05
CA GLN A 587 23.57 -37.49 -10.24
C GLN A 587 24.07 -37.49 -11.69
N ALA A 588 23.16 -37.60 -12.66
CA ALA A 588 23.50 -37.50 -14.07
C ALA A 588 24.12 -36.12 -14.44
N ARG A 589 23.67 -35.02 -13.82
CA ARG A 589 24.25 -33.68 -14.01
C ARG A 589 25.69 -33.60 -13.48
N ILE A 590 25.96 -34.21 -12.32
CA ILE A 590 27.30 -34.27 -11.71
C ILE A 590 28.24 -35.12 -12.58
N GLU A 591 27.75 -36.26 -13.09
CA GLU A 591 28.50 -37.14 -13.99
C GLU A 591 28.83 -36.44 -15.32
N MET A 592 27.89 -35.72 -15.91
CA MET A 592 28.14 -34.90 -17.12
C MET A 592 29.08 -33.72 -16.87
N ALA A 593 29.07 -33.14 -15.66
CA ALA A 593 29.97 -32.03 -15.30
C ALA A 593 31.41 -32.50 -15.01
N ASN A 594 31.64 -33.78 -14.73
CA ASN A 594 32.95 -34.38 -14.49
C ASN A 594 33.19 -35.61 -15.40
N PRO A 595 33.40 -35.41 -16.70
CA PRO A 595 33.52 -36.51 -17.67
C PRO A 595 34.72 -37.44 -17.41
N HIS A 596 35.79 -36.94 -16.79
CA HIS A 596 36.97 -37.74 -16.46
C HIS A 596 36.71 -38.83 -15.42
N LYS A 597 35.73 -38.64 -14.53
CA LYS A 597 35.39 -39.62 -13.48
C LYS A 597 34.50 -40.75 -14.00
N ALA A 598 33.74 -40.50 -15.07
CA ALA A 598 32.91 -41.52 -15.72
C ALA A 598 33.76 -42.47 -16.60
N PHE A 599 34.88 -41.99 -17.14
CA PHE A 599 35.80 -42.78 -17.97
C PHE A 599 36.57 -43.84 -17.15
N ASP A 600 37.09 -43.48 -15.97
CA ASP A 600 37.81 -44.40 -15.06
C ASP A 600 36.96 -45.61 -14.62
N ILE A 601 35.64 -45.44 -14.47
CA ILE A 601 34.74 -46.53 -14.04
C ILE A 601 34.50 -47.52 -15.20
N SER A 602 34.49 -47.02 -16.44
CA SER A 602 34.32 -47.88 -17.62
C SER A 602 35.59 -48.68 -17.96
N GLU A 603 36.78 -48.09 -17.76
CA GLU A 603 38.06 -48.80 -17.97
C GLU A 603 38.31 -49.86 -16.88
N THR A 604 37.99 -49.56 -15.62
CA THR A 604 38.10 -50.56 -14.53
C THR A 604 37.14 -51.73 -14.69
N SER A 605 35.92 -51.49 -15.20
CA SER A 605 34.95 -52.55 -15.49
C SER A 605 35.36 -53.44 -16.68
N ALA A 606 36.02 -52.85 -17.68
CA ALA A 606 36.49 -53.56 -18.87
C ALA A 606 37.78 -54.36 -18.59
N GLU A 607 38.67 -53.87 -17.74
CA GLU A 607 39.85 -54.62 -17.26
C GLU A 607 39.48 -55.80 -16.35
N GLU A 608 38.43 -55.66 -15.53
CA GLU A 608 37.98 -56.73 -14.63
C GLU A 608 37.27 -57.88 -15.36
N GLN A 609 36.60 -57.61 -16.49
CA GLN A 609 36.02 -58.64 -17.37
C GLN A 609 37.03 -59.31 -18.32
N ALA A 610 38.23 -58.74 -18.49
CA ALA A 610 39.27 -59.28 -19.36
C ALA A 610 40.27 -60.22 -18.64
N ARG A 611 40.09 -60.48 -17.35
CA ARG A 611 40.98 -61.36 -16.57
C ARG A 611 40.60 -62.83 -16.78
N PRO A 612 41.48 -63.70 -17.33
CA PRO A 612 41.19 -65.11 -17.44
C PRO A 612 41.15 -65.79 -16.06
N ASP A 613 40.12 -66.60 -15.86
CA ASP A 613 39.82 -67.35 -14.65
C ASP A 613 40.96 -68.34 -14.30
N PRO A 614 41.62 -68.28 -13.12
CA PRO A 614 42.76 -69.14 -12.80
C PRO A 614 42.39 -70.58 -12.37
N THR A 615 41.18 -71.07 -12.66
CA THR A 615 40.68 -72.35 -12.13
C THR A 615 40.50 -73.49 -13.15
N VAL A 616 41.00 -73.36 -14.38
CA VAL A 616 40.91 -74.43 -15.39
C VAL A 616 42.28 -74.87 -15.92
N THR A 617 43.16 -75.35 -15.04
CA THR A 617 44.31 -76.19 -15.42
C THR A 617 44.66 -77.18 -14.31
N ALA A 618 43.83 -78.20 -14.09
CA ALA A 618 44.22 -79.40 -13.34
C ALA A 618 43.25 -80.57 -13.58
N ALA A 619 43.22 -81.12 -14.81
CA ALA A 619 42.64 -82.44 -15.07
C ALA A 619 43.16 -83.03 -16.39
N SER A 620 44.47 -83.32 -16.49
CA SER A 620 44.96 -84.41 -17.33
C SER A 620 46.35 -84.86 -16.87
N LYS A 621 46.40 -85.98 -16.14
CA LYS A 621 47.46 -87.01 -16.19
C LYS A 621 47.07 -88.15 -15.27
#